data_AF-A0A7Y7IJS6-F1
#
_entry.id   AF-A0A7Y7IJS6-F1
#
_cell.length_a   1.000
_cell.length_b   1.000
_cell.length_c   1.000
_cell.angle_alpha   90.00
_cell.angle_beta   90.00
_cell.angle_gamma   90.00
#
_symmetry.space_group_name_H-M   'P 1'
#
loop_
_entity.id
_entity.type
_entity.pdbx_description
1 polymer ?
#
loop_
_entity_poly.entity_id
_entity_poly.type
_entity_poly.pdbx_seq_one_letter_code
_entity_poly.pdbx_strand_id
1 'polypeptide(L)'
;MSEATDRNMTMTTTTELNREQRDAAMVERYADGETLDAIGQSYGITRERVRQIIAKVGGASAEESRQKRMAARESTARAASEAFLAEYGEVSRRMARKGVVRSDVILKLQALYPAIDVDLAEDALRESSIVFDKIQVDDIFSKEAVAAGVWYLFGADIGLSPDPAWAVVNLDLSLMSELRAALGSAEATDNDIATILGVIGAAQRHLSSNPDASITGKRYGELRDELVVALGLVSRQGAFPWPPTRQTVMKRFGGWNEALDEMGIGTTTQGRPKGLLKFTRDDYTDAVRDYYAFATDAQTNATYAAYEDWVKQDVAMGRSRPSGASVRNVYGTWADAVRSVQD
;
A
#
# COMPACT_ATOMS: atom_id res chain seq x y z
N MET A 1 75.83 -57.93 -21.15
CA MET A 1 75.76 -56.51 -20.72
C MET A 1 75.20 -55.73 -21.89
N SER A 2 74.15 -54.94 -21.86
CA SER A 2 73.08 -54.57 -20.91
C SER A 2 72.02 -53.93 -21.83
N GLU A 3 70.79 -54.42 -21.85
CA GLU A 3 69.62 -53.85 -21.16
C GLU A 3 68.94 -52.67 -21.87
N ALA A 4 67.62 -52.84 -22.04
CA ALA A 4 66.63 -51.91 -22.53
C ALA A 4 66.45 -50.69 -21.61
N THR A 5 65.79 -49.62 -22.07
CA THR A 5 64.59 -49.06 -21.39
C THR A 5 63.84 -48.07 -22.30
N ASP A 6 62.55 -48.37 -22.39
CA ASP A 6 61.36 -47.64 -22.80
C ASP A 6 61.18 -46.20 -22.22
N ARG A 7 60.30 -45.36 -22.83
CA ARG A 7 59.41 -44.40 -22.13
C ARG A 7 58.50 -43.59 -23.08
N ASN A 8 57.29 -44.12 -23.26
CA ASN A 8 55.93 -43.51 -23.21
C ASN A 8 55.75 -42.00 -23.50
N MET A 9 54.89 -41.60 -24.44
CA MET A 9 53.40 -41.58 -24.39
C MET A 9 52.82 -40.78 -23.22
N THR A 10 52.32 -39.57 -23.53
CA THR A 10 51.15 -38.99 -22.85
C THR A 10 50.39 -38.11 -23.85
N MET A 11 49.50 -38.72 -24.64
CA MET A 11 48.40 -37.99 -25.26
C MET A 11 47.29 -37.85 -24.22
N THR A 12 47.01 -36.62 -23.84
CA THR A 12 45.87 -36.22 -23.00
C THR A 12 44.57 -36.70 -23.67
N THR A 13 44.02 -37.80 -23.17
CA THR A 13 42.78 -38.38 -23.68
C THR A 13 41.61 -37.59 -23.09
N THR A 14 41.19 -36.51 -23.75
CA THR A 14 39.84 -35.97 -23.58
C THR A 14 38.89 -37.09 -24.00
N THR A 15 38.19 -37.69 -23.05
CA THR A 15 37.26 -38.80 -23.31
C THR A 15 36.18 -38.33 -24.28
N GLU A 16 36.32 -38.68 -25.56
CA GLU A 16 35.27 -38.46 -26.57
C GLU A 16 34.06 -39.30 -26.17
N LEU A 17 33.09 -38.66 -25.52
CA LEU A 17 31.80 -39.29 -25.19
C LEU A 17 31.21 -39.90 -26.47
N ASN A 18 30.90 -41.19 -26.43
CA ASN A 18 30.22 -41.85 -27.54
C ASN A 18 28.87 -41.14 -27.78
N ARG A 19 28.38 -41.19 -29.02
CA ARG A 19 27.13 -40.53 -29.45
C ARG A 19 25.96 -40.80 -28.51
N GLU A 20 25.82 -42.02 -28.02
CA GLU A 20 24.77 -42.40 -27.06
C GLU A 20 24.94 -41.72 -25.69
N GLN A 21 26.19 -41.59 -25.21
CA GLN A 21 26.48 -40.90 -23.95
C GLN A 21 26.25 -39.38 -24.08
N ARG A 22 26.57 -38.81 -25.25
CA ARG A 22 26.28 -37.40 -25.57
C ARG A 22 24.79 -37.12 -25.65
N ASP A 23 24.04 -37.99 -26.33
CA ASP A 23 22.58 -37.86 -26.46
C ASP A 23 21.90 -38.03 -25.08
N ALA A 24 22.36 -38.96 -24.24
CA ALA A 24 21.88 -39.13 -22.87
C ALA A 24 22.19 -37.90 -21.98
N ALA A 25 23.40 -37.34 -22.05
CA ALA A 25 23.76 -36.14 -21.29
C ALA A 25 22.94 -34.90 -21.71
N MET A 26 22.58 -34.77 -22.99
CA MET A 26 21.68 -33.70 -23.45
C MET A 26 20.26 -33.85 -22.88
N VAL A 27 19.76 -35.09 -22.79
CA VAL A 27 18.46 -35.38 -22.19
C VAL A 27 18.46 -35.06 -20.69
N GLU A 28 19.51 -35.44 -19.97
CA GLU A 28 19.68 -35.16 -18.55
C GLU A 28 19.73 -33.64 -18.29
N ARG A 29 20.57 -32.90 -19.01
CA ARG A 29 20.66 -31.43 -18.88
C ARG A 29 19.35 -30.71 -19.19
N TYR A 30 18.61 -31.17 -20.20
CA TYR A 30 17.28 -30.62 -20.50
C TYR A 30 16.26 -30.96 -19.43
N ALA A 31 16.33 -32.18 -18.91
CA ALA A 31 15.53 -32.62 -17.78
C ALA A 31 15.88 -31.84 -16.51
N ASP A 32 17.08 -31.28 -16.36
CA ASP A 32 17.45 -30.38 -15.24
C ASP A 32 17.01 -28.93 -15.46
N GLY A 33 16.31 -28.65 -16.55
CA GLY A 33 15.72 -27.34 -16.85
C GLY A 33 16.60 -26.49 -17.77
N GLU A 34 17.77 -26.95 -18.22
CA GLU A 34 18.57 -26.19 -19.16
C GLU A 34 17.85 -26.02 -20.51
N THR A 35 18.03 -24.88 -21.19
CA THR A 35 17.31 -24.61 -22.44
C THR A 35 17.94 -25.37 -23.61
N LEU A 36 17.13 -25.75 -24.60
CA LEU A 36 17.61 -26.39 -25.84
C LEU A 36 18.70 -25.57 -26.55
N ASP A 37 18.64 -24.24 -26.40
CA ASP A 37 19.60 -23.32 -27.01
C ASP A 37 20.95 -23.36 -26.28
N ALA A 38 20.96 -23.28 -24.94
CA ALA A 38 22.17 -23.37 -24.12
C ALA A 38 22.86 -24.74 -24.26
N ILE A 39 22.07 -25.83 -24.29
CA ILE A 39 22.57 -27.17 -24.57
C ILE A 39 23.20 -27.20 -25.96
N GLY A 40 22.51 -26.67 -26.97
CA GLY A 40 23.00 -26.60 -28.35
C GLY A 40 24.35 -25.88 -28.46
N GLN A 41 24.47 -24.71 -27.83
CA GLN A 41 25.72 -23.94 -27.80
C GLN A 41 26.86 -24.73 -27.15
N SER A 42 26.63 -25.39 -26.02
CA SER A 42 27.67 -26.15 -25.30
C SER A 42 28.20 -27.35 -26.10
N TYR A 43 27.39 -27.90 -27.01
CA TYR A 43 27.75 -29.04 -27.84
C TYR A 43 28.02 -28.65 -29.30
N GLY A 44 28.00 -27.37 -29.65
CA GLY A 44 28.23 -26.88 -31.02
C GLY A 44 27.19 -27.36 -32.05
N ILE A 45 25.94 -27.57 -31.63
CA ILE A 45 24.83 -27.99 -32.51
C ILE A 45 23.63 -27.05 -32.39
N THR A 46 22.76 -27.06 -33.40
CA THR A 46 21.59 -26.17 -33.41
C THR A 46 20.53 -26.59 -32.39
N ARG A 47 19.76 -25.62 -31.88
CA ARG A 47 18.60 -25.84 -31.01
C ARG A 47 17.64 -26.91 -31.57
N GLU A 48 17.36 -26.88 -32.86
CA GLU A 48 16.46 -27.85 -33.50
C GLU A 48 17.07 -29.26 -33.49
N ARG A 49 18.39 -29.37 -33.61
CA ARG A 49 19.08 -30.65 -33.51
C ARG A 49 18.96 -31.26 -32.10
N VAL A 50 19.11 -30.44 -31.06
CA VAL A 50 18.91 -30.86 -29.66
C VAL A 50 17.47 -31.33 -29.44
N ARG A 51 16.47 -30.60 -29.96
CA ARG A 51 15.06 -30.99 -29.88
C ARG A 51 14.79 -32.37 -30.47
N GLN A 52 15.34 -32.65 -31.65
CA GLN A 52 15.20 -33.94 -32.33
C GLN A 52 15.82 -35.09 -31.54
N ILE A 53 16.98 -34.87 -30.92
CA ILE A 53 17.67 -35.87 -30.10
C ILE A 53 16.82 -36.20 -28.87
N ILE A 54 16.35 -35.19 -28.14
CA ILE A 54 15.54 -35.37 -26.93
C ILE A 54 14.22 -36.08 -27.24
N ALA A 55 13.55 -35.71 -28.35
CA ALA A 55 12.32 -36.36 -28.79
C ALA A 55 12.54 -37.84 -29.17
N LYS A 56 13.71 -38.18 -29.73
CA LYS A 56 14.06 -39.55 -30.13
C LYS A 56 14.42 -40.44 -28.93
N VAL A 57 15.09 -39.89 -27.93
CA VAL A 57 15.58 -40.62 -26.75
C VAL A 57 14.51 -40.72 -25.64
N GLY A 58 13.43 -39.94 -25.72
CA GLY A 58 12.34 -39.96 -24.75
C GLY A 58 12.58 -39.08 -23.53
N GLY A 59 13.21 -37.92 -23.73
CA GLY A 59 13.51 -36.98 -22.64
C GLY A 59 12.30 -36.19 -22.12
N ALA A 60 12.52 -35.47 -21.01
CA ALA A 60 11.51 -34.67 -20.32
C ALA A 60 10.73 -33.74 -21.26
N SER A 61 9.47 -33.46 -20.92
CA SER A 61 8.65 -32.55 -21.72
C SER A 61 9.11 -31.09 -21.60
N ALA A 62 8.71 -30.24 -22.55
CA ALA A 62 8.97 -28.81 -22.46
C ALA A 62 8.33 -28.16 -21.22
N GLU A 63 7.25 -28.75 -20.70
CA GLU A 63 6.58 -28.28 -19.50
C GLU A 63 7.35 -28.66 -18.23
N GLU A 64 7.83 -29.89 -18.13
CA GLU A 64 8.66 -30.36 -17.00
C GLU A 64 9.97 -29.57 -16.90
N SER A 65 10.63 -29.32 -18.03
CA SER A 65 11.84 -28.48 -18.09
C SER A 65 11.55 -27.03 -17.66
N ARG A 66 10.39 -26.47 -18.05
CA ARG A 66 9.93 -25.15 -17.58
C ARG A 66 9.70 -25.14 -16.07
N GLN A 67 8.99 -26.13 -15.54
CA GLN A 67 8.69 -26.23 -14.11
C GLN A 67 9.96 -26.33 -13.27
N LYS A 68 10.94 -27.13 -13.70
CA LYS A 68 12.23 -27.21 -13.01
C LYS A 68 13.02 -25.90 -13.03
N ARG A 69 12.98 -25.13 -14.13
CA ARG A 69 13.57 -23.78 -14.15
C ARG A 69 12.88 -22.84 -13.17
N MET A 70 11.54 -22.86 -13.13
CA MET A 70 10.78 -22.04 -12.20
C MET A 70 11.11 -22.40 -10.76
N ALA A 71 11.13 -23.70 -10.42
CA ALA A 71 11.50 -24.19 -9.10
C ALA A 71 12.95 -23.84 -8.72
N ALA A 72 13.90 -23.92 -9.65
CA ALA A 72 15.29 -23.53 -9.42
C ALA A 72 15.45 -22.01 -9.23
N ARG A 73 14.68 -21.20 -9.97
CA ARG A 73 14.66 -19.75 -9.81
C ARG A 73 14.04 -19.36 -8.48
N GLU A 74 12.94 -20.01 -8.11
CA GLU A 74 12.24 -19.81 -6.83
C GLU A 74 13.11 -20.23 -5.65
N SER A 75 13.83 -21.36 -5.75
CA SER A 75 14.77 -21.79 -4.70
C SER A 75 15.94 -20.82 -4.55
N THR A 76 16.46 -20.29 -5.66
CA THR A 76 17.52 -19.28 -5.65
C THR A 76 17.02 -17.97 -5.03
N ALA A 77 15.82 -17.51 -5.39
CA ALA A 77 15.19 -16.32 -4.83
C ALA A 77 14.90 -16.48 -3.33
N ARG A 78 14.45 -17.66 -2.92
CA ARG A 78 14.22 -18.01 -1.51
C ARG A 78 15.53 -18.02 -0.72
N ALA A 79 16.58 -18.63 -1.26
CA ALA A 79 17.90 -18.64 -0.63
C ALA A 79 18.47 -17.22 -0.49
N ALA A 80 18.29 -16.37 -1.51
CA ALA A 80 18.69 -14.96 -1.44
C ALA A 80 17.89 -14.18 -0.38
N SER A 81 16.59 -14.43 -0.28
CA SER A 81 15.71 -13.83 0.73
C SER A 81 16.08 -14.28 2.15
N GLU A 82 16.38 -15.57 2.33
CA GLU A 82 16.85 -16.13 3.60
C GLU A 82 18.21 -15.54 4.00
N ALA A 83 19.14 -15.39 3.05
CA ALA A 83 20.43 -14.74 3.29
C ALA A 83 20.25 -13.27 3.72
N PHE A 84 19.37 -12.53 3.03
CA PHE A 84 19.02 -11.16 3.40
C PHE A 84 18.45 -11.10 4.82
N LEU A 85 17.51 -11.98 5.18
CA LEU A 85 16.90 -12.00 6.51
C LEU A 85 17.88 -12.46 7.60
N ALA A 86 18.83 -13.33 7.28
CA ALA A 86 19.89 -13.71 8.21
C ALA A 86 20.80 -12.54 8.57
N GLU A 87 21.12 -11.69 7.60
CA GLU A 87 22.01 -10.54 7.78
C GLU A 87 21.26 -9.32 8.37
N TYR A 88 20.12 -8.95 7.79
CA TYR A 88 19.41 -7.71 8.08
C TYR A 88 18.10 -7.90 8.88
N GLY A 89 17.68 -9.13 9.16
CA GLY A 89 16.39 -9.39 9.81
C GLY A 89 16.30 -8.83 11.24
N GLU A 90 17.38 -8.89 12.03
CA GLU A 90 17.35 -8.39 13.41
C GLU A 90 17.33 -6.86 13.46
N VAL A 91 18.10 -6.18 12.61
CA VAL A 91 18.05 -4.71 12.54
C VAL A 91 16.69 -4.23 12.02
N SER A 92 16.09 -4.96 11.08
CA SER A 92 14.74 -4.71 10.57
C SER A 92 13.67 -4.87 11.67
N ARG A 93 13.75 -5.93 12.49
CA ARG A 93 12.87 -6.09 13.68
C ARG A 93 13.03 -4.96 14.68
N ARG A 94 14.26 -4.51 14.95
CA ARG A 94 14.51 -3.40 15.87
C ARG A 94 13.91 -2.09 15.34
N MET A 95 13.97 -1.85 14.04
CA MET A 95 13.32 -0.69 13.40
C MET A 95 11.80 -0.80 13.43
N ALA A 96 11.24 -1.98 13.16
CA ALA A 96 9.81 -2.24 13.28
C ALA A 96 9.28 -1.98 14.70
N ARG A 97 9.99 -2.43 15.76
CA ARG A 97 9.64 -2.13 17.16
C ARG A 97 9.70 -0.64 17.52
N LYS A 98 10.42 0.17 16.74
CA LYS A 98 10.48 1.63 16.87
C LYS A 98 9.43 2.35 16.01
N GLY A 99 8.52 1.61 15.38
CA GLY A 99 7.46 2.14 14.53
C GLY A 99 7.93 2.62 13.15
N VAL A 100 9.08 2.13 12.68
CA VAL A 100 9.55 2.45 11.33
C VAL A 100 8.80 1.57 10.31
N VAL A 101 8.30 2.19 9.25
CA VAL A 101 7.58 1.51 8.16
C VAL A 101 8.55 0.76 7.24
N ARG A 102 8.06 -0.28 6.54
CA ARG A 102 8.92 -1.17 5.73
C ARG A 102 9.74 -0.42 4.66
N SER A 103 9.12 0.51 3.92
CA SER A 103 9.80 1.28 2.88
C SER A 103 10.96 2.08 3.45
N ASP A 104 10.79 2.71 4.62
CA ASP A 104 11.86 3.46 5.27
C ASP A 104 12.98 2.56 5.78
N VAL A 105 12.64 1.34 6.21
CA VAL A 105 13.64 0.33 6.58
C VAL A 105 14.52 0.00 5.37
N ILE A 106 13.92 -0.23 4.20
CA ILE A 106 14.66 -0.55 2.98
C ILE A 106 15.52 0.65 2.54
N LEU A 107 14.97 1.87 2.56
CA LEU A 107 15.72 3.08 2.24
C LEU A 107 16.91 3.30 3.21
N LYS A 108 16.69 3.09 4.51
CA LYS A 108 17.77 3.20 5.52
C LYS A 108 18.84 2.13 5.34
N LEU A 109 18.43 0.89 5.01
CA LEU A 109 19.37 -0.19 4.72
C LEU A 109 20.16 0.12 3.45
N GLN A 110 19.53 0.52 2.35
CA GLN A 110 20.21 0.88 1.10
C GLN A 110 21.17 2.06 1.29
N ALA A 111 20.79 3.07 2.07
CA ALA A 111 21.65 4.22 2.34
C ALA A 111 22.94 3.86 3.11
N LEU A 112 22.88 2.84 3.98
CA LEU A 112 24.03 2.37 4.76
C LEU A 112 24.77 1.19 4.11
N TYR A 113 24.08 0.45 3.25
CA TYR A 113 24.56 -0.73 2.54
C TYR A 113 24.15 -0.63 1.06
N PRO A 114 24.85 0.18 0.25
CA PRO A 114 24.43 0.51 -1.13
C PRO A 114 24.39 -0.68 -2.10
N ALA A 115 25.00 -1.81 -1.72
CA ALA A 115 24.99 -3.04 -2.51
C ALA A 115 23.70 -3.86 -2.35
N ILE A 116 22.79 -3.48 -1.45
CA ILE A 116 21.50 -4.16 -1.28
C ILE A 116 20.64 -3.96 -2.52
N ASP A 117 20.13 -5.08 -3.05
CA ASP A 117 19.07 -5.10 -4.04
C ASP A 117 17.73 -4.78 -3.35
N VAL A 118 17.11 -3.68 -3.78
CA VAL A 118 15.86 -3.14 -3.20
C VAL A 118 14.68 -4.06 -3.44
N ASP A 119 14.59 -4.68 -4.61
CA ASP A 119 13.47 -5.55 -4.97
C ASP A 119 13.55 -6.84 -4.16
N LEU A 120 14.76 -7.41 -4.03
CA LEU A 120 15.01 -8.56 -3.16
C LEU A 120 14.69 -8.24 -1.70
N ALA A 121 15.08 -7.06 -1.21
CA ALA A 121 14.82 -6.64 0.17
C ALA A 121 13.32 -6.45 0.44
N GLU A 122 12.57 -5.85 -0.50
CA GLU A 122 11.11 -5.70 -0.40
C GLU A 122 10.44 -7.08 -0.35
N ASP A 123 10.80 -7.98 -1.26
CA ASP A 123 10.24 -9.34 -1.31
C ASP A 123 10.54 -10.12 -0.02
N ALA A 124 11.80 -10.12 0.42
CA ALA A 124 12.24 -10.81 1.63
C ALA A 124 11.54 -10.28 2.90
N LEU A 125 11.40 -8.95 3.04
CA LEU A 125 10.71 -8.36 4.19
C LEU A 125 9.20 -8.56 4.13
N ARG A 126 8.60 -8.54 2.94
CA ARG A 126 7.16 -8.77 2.73
C ARG A 126 6.75 -10.19 3.09
N GLU A 127 7.59 -11.18 2.78
CA GLU A 127 7.36 -12.60 3.08
C GLU A 127 7.78 -12.99 4.51
N SER A 128 8.52 -12.12 5.20
CA SER A 128 8.93 -12.35 6.58
C SER A 128 7.78 -12.23 7.59
N SER A 129 8.01 -12.73 8.81
CA SER A 129 7.11 -12.54 9.95
C SER A 129 7.26 -11.18 10.66
N ILE A 130 8.05 -10.26 10.10
CA ILE A 130 8.30 -8.95 10.71
C ILE A 130 7.09 -8.04 10.47
N VAL A 131 6.44 -7.63 11.55
CA VAL A 131 5.30 -6.70 11.50
C VAL A 131 5.84 -5.28 11.54
N PHE A 132 5.84 -4.61 10.38
CA PHE A 132 6.13 -3.18 10.28
C PHE A 132 4.86 -2.37 10.51
N ASP A 133 5.04 -1.17 11.04
CA ASP A 133 3.96 -0.18 11.03
C ASP A 133 3.58 0.12 9.58
N LYS A 134 2.28 0.30 9.36
CA LYS A 134 1.79 0.83 8.10
C LYS A 134 2.15 2.31 8.07
N ILE A 135 2.53 2.83 6.89
CA ILE A 135 2.50 4.28 6.66
C ILE A 135 1.13 4.75 7.12
N GLN A 136 1.10 5.51 8.22
CA GLN A 136 -0.11 6.23 8.57
C GLN A 136 -0.27 7.25 7.46
N VAL A 137 -1.16 6.93 6.52
CA VAL A 137 -1.61 7.83 5.45
C VAL A 137 -1.97 9.22 6.00
N ASP A 138 -2.31 9.27 7.28
CA ASP A 138 -2.69 10.48 7.99
C ASP A 138 -1.53 11.43 8.29
N ASP A 139 -0.25 11.02 8.27
CA ASP A 139 0.92 11.85 8.62
C ASP A 139 1.75 12.29 7.40
N ILE A 140 1.20 12.15 6.20
CA ILE A 140 1.89 12.54 4.96
C ILE A 140 2.09 14.05 4.86
N PHE A 141 1.14 14.81 5.41
CA PHE A 141 1.18 16.25 5.48
C PHE A 141 1.31 16.69 6.95
N SER A 142 2.09 17.74 7.21
CA SER A 142 2.10 18.42 8.50
C SER A 142 0.69 18.91 8.89
N LYS A 143 0.46 19.17 10.17
CA LYS A 143 -0.86 19.61 10.64
C LYS A 143 -1.24 20.96 9.99
N GLU A 144 -0.22 21.79 9.78
CA GLU A 144 -0.24 23.08 9.11
C GLU A 144 -0.57 22.93 7.61
N ALA A 145 0.02 21.94 6.92
CA ALA A 145 -0.32 21.65 5.52
C ALA A 145 -1.73 21.10 5.36
N VAL A 146 -2.23 20.32 6.33
CA VAL A 146 -3.64 19.90 6.37
C VAL A 146 -4.55 21.13 6.54
N ALA A 147 -4.24 22.04 7.47
CA ALA A 147 -4.98 23.28 7.70
C ALA A 147 -4.98 24.21 6.47
N ALA A 148 -3.83 24.34 5.79
CA ALA A 148 -3.69 25.10 4.55
C ALA A 148 -4.64 24.62 3.46
N GLY A 149 -4.91 23.31 3.37
CA GLY A 149 -5.89 22.77 2.45
C GLY A 149 -7.31 23.26 2.73
N VAL A 150 -7.67 23.43 4.01
CA VAL A 150 -8.97 23.97 4.42
C VAL A 150 -9.05 25.46 4.14
N TRP A 151 -8.03 26.26 4.48
CA TRP A 151 -7.99 27.69 4.16
C TRP A 151 -8.06 27.96 2.66
N TYR A 152 -7.32 27.20 1.85
CA TYR A 152 -7.35 27.35 0.40
C TYR A 152 -8.76 27.11 -0.17
N LEU A 153 -9.37 25.98 0.18
CA LEU A 153 -10.70 25.63 -0.35
C LEU A 153 -11.80 26.54 0.20
N PHE A 154 -11.69 27.01 1.44
CA PHE A 154 -12.56 28.08 1.97
C PHE A 154 -12.42 29.37 1.17
N GLY A 155 -11.19 29.85 0.94
CA GLY A 155 -10.93 31.06 0.18
C GLY A 155 -11.41 30.95 -1.27
N ALA A 156 -11.23 29.80 -1.90
CA ALA A 156 -11.74 29.52 -3.23
C ALA A 156 -13.28 29.51 -3.29
N ASP A 157 -13.95 28.92 -2.29
CA ASP A 157 -15.42 28.84 -2.23
C ASP A 157 -16.09 30.22 -2.22
N ILE A 158 -15.51 31.15 -1.47
CA ILE A 158 -16.04 32.52 -1.36
C ILE A 158 -15.42 33.48 -2.39
N GLY A 159 -14.57 32.99 -3.30
CA GLY A 159 -13.99 33.75 -4.40
C GLY A 159 -12.95 34.80 -3.98
N LEU A 160 -12.15 34.52 -2.94
CA LEU A 160 -11.06 35.42 -2.55
C LEU A 160 -10.00 35.51 -3.64
N SER A 161 -9.59 36.73 -3.94
CA SER A 161 -8.40 36.97 -4.75
C SER A 161 -7.14 36.69 -3.93
N PRO A 162 -6.05 36.17 -4.54
CA PRO A 162 -4.81 35.92 -3.83
C PRO A 162 -4.24 37.20 -3.17
N ASP A 163 -3.74 37.09 -1.94
CA ASP A 163 -3.01 38.15 -1.22
C ASP A 163 -1.56 37.70 -0.93
N PRO A 164 -0.63 37.84 -1.91
CA PRO A 164 0.77 37.44 -1.73
C PRO A 164 1.49 38.22 -0.64
N ALA A 165 1.11 39.49 -0.42
CA ALA A 165 1.74 40.34 0.58
C ALA A 165 1.43 39.83 1.99
N TRP A 166 0.18 39.44 2.25
CA TRP A 166 -0.17 38.79 3.51
C TRP A 166 0.50 37.43 3.66
N ALA A 167 0.50 36.61 2.60
CA ALA A 167 1.06 35.27 2.61
C ALA A 167 2.56 35.27 2.95
N VAL A 168 3.36 36.15 2.34
CA VAL A 168 4.81 36.25 2.60
C VAL A 168 5.14 36.65 4.04
N VAL A 169 4.27 37.42 4.69
CA VAL A 169 4.50 37.89 6.07
C VAL A 169 4.06 36.87 7.11
N ASN A 170 2.98 36.11 6.84
CA ASN A 170 2.29 35.32 7.86
C ASN A 170 2.38 33.80 7.67
N LEU A 171 2.75 33.31 6.47
CA LEU A 171 2.96 31.88 6.26
C LEU A 171 4.40 31.49 6.60
N ASP A 172 4.54 30.42 7.37
CA ASP A 172 5.85 29.87 7.69
C ASP A 172 6.56 29.30 6.45
N LEU A 173 7.87 29.54 6.36
CA LEU A 173 8.69 29.07 5.26
C LEU A 173 8.69 27.54 5.11
N SER A 174 8.55 26.81 6.23
CA SER A 174 8.43 25.34 6.23
C SER A 174 7.16 24.88 5.53
N LEU A 175 6.02 25.50 5.85
CA LEU A 175 4.74 25.23 5.20
C LEU A 175 4.80 25.55 3.71
N MET A 176 5.37 26.71 3.34
CA MET A 176 5.50 27.10 1.92
C MET A 176 6.35 26.09 1.13
N SER A 177 7.42 25.60 1.75
CA SER A 177 8.33 24.62 1.16
C SER A 177 7.68 23.24 1.02
N GLU A 178 6.91 22.81 2.03
CA GLU A 178 6.15 21.56 2.00
C GLU A 178 5.06 21.58 0.92
N LEU A 179 4.27 22.66 0.82
CA LEU A 179 3.24 22.79 -0.21
C LEU A 179 3.84 22.83 -1.62
N ARG A 180 4.99 23.51 -1.79
CA ARG A 180 5.72 23.49 -3.06
C ARG A 180 6.20 22.09 -3.43
N ALA A 181 6.69 21.31 -2.47
CA ALA A 181 7.10 19.92 -2.72
C ALA A 181 5.90 19.03 -3.05
N ALA A 182 4.79 19.17 -2.32
CA ALA A 182 3.57 18.42 -2.55
C ALA A 182 2.97 18.69 -3.94
N LEU A 183 2.88 19.96 -4.32
CA LEU A 183 2.29 20.40 -5.58
C LEU A 183 3.26 20.28 -6.77
N GLY A 184 4.57 20.35 -6.53
CA GLY A 184 5.59 20.21 -7.57
C GLY A 184 5.70 18.79 -8.16
N SER A 185 5.14 17.79 -7.49
CA SER A 185 4.97 16.43 -8.04
C SER A 185 3.76 16.30 -8.98
N ALA A 186 2.94 17.35 -9.06
CA ALA A 186 1.76 17.46 -9.91
C ALA A 186 2.05 18.31 -11.16
N GLU A 187 1.04 18.47 -12.04
CA GLU A 187 1.13 19.38 -13.20
C GLU A 187 1.01 20.87 -12.81
N ALA A 188 1.05 21.21 -11.52
CA ALA A 188 0.92 22.57 -11.03
C ALA A 188 2.16 23.41 -11.37
N THR A 189 1.94 24.59 -11.96
CA THR A 189 3.00 25.54 -12.29
C THR A 189 3.40 26.38 -11.06
N ASP A 190 4.56 27.04 -11.12
CA ASP A 190 4.98 27.99 -10.09
C ASP A 190 3.94 29.10 -9.84
N ASN A 191 3.21 29.51 -10.87
CA ASN A 191 2.16 30.51 -10.77
C ASN A 191 0.92 29.96 -10.06
N ASP A 192 0.58 28.69 -10.26
CA ASP A 192 -0.53 28.03 -9.54
C ASP A 192 -0.20 27.90 -8.06
N ILE A 193 1.04 27.51 -7.74
CA ILE A 193 1.52 27.43 -6.35
C ILE A 193 1.47 28.82 -5.69
N ALA A 194 1.93 29.87 -6.37
CA ALA A 194 1.87 31.24 -5.87
C ALA A 194 0.42 31.71 -5.65
N THR A 195 -0.49 31.34 -6.56
CA THR A 195 -1.93 31.62 -6.45
C THR A 195 -2.52 30.92 -5.23
N ILE A 196 -2.23 29.64 -5.02
CA ILE A 196 -2.70 28.85 -3.88
C ILE A 196 -2.22 29.47 -2.56
N LEU A 197 -0.92 29.76 -2.44
CA LEU A 197 -0.34 30.39 -1.25
C LEU A 197 -0.97 31.77 -0.97
N GLY A 198 -1.20 32.57 -2.02
CA GLY A 198 -1.87 33.85 -1.90
C GLY A 198 -3.34 33.73 -1.46
N VAL A 199 -4.08 32.72 -1.94
CA VAL A 199 -5.47 32.47 -1.50
C VAL A 199 -5.51 32.01 -0.04
N ILE A 200 -4.55 31.18 0.39
CA ILE A 200 -4.42 30.80 1.81
C ILE A 200 -4.20 32.05 2.68
N GLY A 201 -3.28 32.93 2.28
CA GLY A 201 -3.05 34.20 2.98
C GLY A 201 -4.31 35.08 3.03
N ALA A 202 -4.99 35.21 1.89
CA ALA A 202 -6.25 35.97 1.81
C ALA A 202 -7.34 35.39 2.73
N ALA A 203 -7.44 34.05 2.82
CA ALA A 203 -8.38 33.37 3.70
C ALA A 203 -8.08 33.65 5.18
N GLN A 204 -6.83 33.52 5.62
CA GLN A 204 -6.43 33.85 6.99
C GLN A 204 -6.75 35.31 7.34
N ARG A 205 -6.45 36.24 6.42
CA ARG A 205 -6.78 37.66 6.57
C ARG A 205 -8.30 37.89 6.65
N HIS A 206 -9.07 37.25 5.78
CA HIS A 206 -10.52 37.38 5.75
C HIS A 206 -11.15 36.91 7.08
N LEU A 207 -10.70 35.76 7.60
CA LEU A 207 -11.19 35.18 8.86
C LEU A 207 -10.88 36.06 10.08
N SER A 208 -9.75 36.78 10.07
CA SER A 208 -9.45 37.75 11.14
C SER A 208 -10.49 38.87 11.26
N SER A 209 -11.18 39.19 10.17
CA SER A 209 -12.24 40.20 10.11
C SER A 209 -13.65 39.61 10.11
N ASN A 210 -13.79 38.30 9.84
CA ASN A 210 -15.07 37.60 9.68
C ASN A 210 -15.01 36.23 10.40
N PRO A 211 -14.96 36.21 11.74
CA PRO A 211 -14.76 34.98 12.51
C PRO A 211 -15.92 33.97 12.39
N ASP A 212 -17.11 34.43 12.00
CA ASP A 212 -18.29 33.57 11.81
C ASP A 212 -18.35 32.90 10.43
N ALA A 213 -17.46 33.27 9.50
CA ALA A 213 -17.42 32.67 8.18
C ALA A 213 -17.00 31.19 8.27
N SER A 214 -17.70 30.32 7.54
CA SER A 214 -17.62 28.87 7.70
C SER A 214 -17.65 28.13 6.37
N ILE A 215 -17.16 26.88 6.36
CA ILE A 215 -17.31 25.94 5.25
C ILE A 215 -17.77 24.57 5.77
N THR A 216 -18.76 23.97 5.10
CA THR A 216 -19.21 22.63 5.48
C THR A 216 -18.24 21.56 4.98
N GLY A 217 -18.09 20.46 5.74
CA GLY A 217 -17.24 19.35 5.29
C GLY A 217 -17.72 18.69 3.99
N LYS A 218 -19.00 18.82 3.63
CA LYS A 218 -19.50 18.36 2.32
C LYS A 218 -18.94 19.26 1.21
N ARG A 219 -19.05 20.57 1.38
CA ARG A 219 -18.56 21.56 0.40
C ARG A 219 -17.06 21.48 0.20
N TYR A 220 -16.31 21.30 1.29
CA TYR A 220 -14.87 21.02 1.24
C TYR A 220 -14.56 19.80 0.35
N GLY A 221 -15.29 18.70 0.52
CA GLY A 221 -15.10 17.48 -0.28
C GLY A 221 -15.34 17.71 -1.77
N GLU A 222 -16.43 18.39 -2.13
CA GLU A 222 -16.76 18.72 -3.52
C GLU A 222 -15.65 19.56 -4.18
N LEU A 223 -15.23 20.64 -3.53
CA LEU A 223 -14.17 21.52 -4.05
C LEU A 223 -12.83 20.81 -4.15
N ARG A 224 -12.52 19.92 -3.20
CA ARG A 224 -11.31 19.10 -3.24
C ARG A 224 -11.30 18.20 -4.47
N ASP A 225 -12.40 17.52 -4.73
CA ASP A 225 -12.50 16.59 -5.86
C ASP A 225 -12.37 17.34 -7.20
N GLU A 226 -12.97 18.54 -7.31
CA GLU A 226 -12.77 19.43 -8.46
C GLU A 226 -11.30 19.85 -8.63
N LEU A 227 -10.64 20.29 -7.56
CA LEU A 227 -9.25 20.74 -7.57
C LEU A 227 -8.26 19.62 -7.96
N VAL A 228 -8.44 18.43 -7.38
CA VAL A 228 -7.57 17.27 -7.64
C VAL A 228 -7.60 16.91 -9.12
N VAL A 229 -8.78 16.97 -9.75
CA VAL A 229 -8.91 16.76 -11.20
C VAL A 229 -8.25 17.92 -11.98
N ALA A 230 -8.52 19.17 -11.59
CA ALA A 230 -8.02 20.35 -12.29
C ALA A 230 -6.49 20.47 -12.31
N LEU A 231 -5.81 20.05 -11.23
CA LEU A 231 -4.35 20.08 -11.11
C LEU A 231 -3.64 18.81 -11.63
N GLY A 232 -4.37 17.90 -12.27
CA GLY A 232 -3.80 16.64 -12.76
C GLY A 232 -3.23 15.78 -11.62
N LEU A 233 -3.73 15.96 -10.39
CA LEU A 233 -3.35 15.21 -9.20
C LEU A 233 -3.98 13.80 -9.26
N VAL A 234 -3.61 13.01 -10.27
CA VAL A 234 -4.18 11.67 -10.47
C VAL A 234 -3.83 10.78 -9.27
N SER A 235 -4.85 10.18 -8.66
CA SER A 235 -4.67 9.14 -7.65
C SER A 235 -4.09 7.88 -8.32
N ARG A 236 -2.77 7.87 -8.56
CA ARG A 236 -2.05 6.60 -8.78
C ARG A 236 -2.05 5.84 -7.46
N GLN A 237 -2.00 4.51 -7.52
CA GLN A 237 -1.91 3.67 -6.32
C GLN A 237 -0.70 4.12 -5.48
N GLY A 238 -0.95 4.65 -4.27
CA GLY A 238 0.09 5.20 -3.38
C GLY A 238 0.34 6.71 -3.48
N ALA A 239 -0.37 7.45 -4.33
CA ALA A 239 -0.31 8.91 -4.38
C ALA A 239 -1.33 9.54 -3.43
N PHE A 240 -0.90 10.51 -2.64
CA PHE A 240 -1.72 11.20 -1.64
C PHE A 240 -1.80 12.68 -2.00
N PRO A 241 -2.75 13.08 -2.87
CA PRO A 241 -2.80 14.44 -3.36
C PRO A 241 -3.23 15.39 -2.25
N TRP A 242 -2.54 16.53 -2.18
CA TRP A 242 -2.98 17.68 -1.40
C TRP A 242 -4.06 18.45 -2.17
N PRO A 243 -5.12 18.98 -1.53
CA PRO A 243 -5.47 18.87 -0.13
C PRO A 243 -5.84 17.44 0.31
N PRO A 244 -5.62 17.06 1.58
CA PRO A 244 -6.02 15.76 2.11
C PRO A 244 -7.54 15.60 2.16
N THR A 245 -8.04 14.40 2.44
CA THR A 245 -9.50 14.16 2.49
C THR A 245 -10.12 14.73 3.78
N ARG A 246 -11.45 14.94 3.77
CA ARG A 246 -12.20 15.29 4.99
C ARG A 246 -11.95 14.30 6.13
N GLN A 247 -11.82 13.01 5.83
CA GLN A 247 -11.57 11.99 6.85
C GLN A 247 -10.22 12.22 7.54
N THR A 248 -9.19 12.55 6.76
CA THR A 248 -7.86 12.91 7.28
C THR A 248 -7.93 14.16 8.16
N VAL A 249 -8.62 15.22 7.72
CA VAL A 249 -8.83 16.44 8.53
C VAL A 249 -9.52 16.08 9.86
N MET A 250 -10.62 15.33 9.83
CA MET A 250 -11.34 14.96 11.05
C MET A 250 -10.50 14.10 12.00
N LYS A 251 -9.68 13.19 11.48
CA LYS A 251 -8.81 12.34 12.30
C LYS A 251 -7.66 13.13 12.94
N ARG A 252 -7.08 14.09 12.22
CA ARG A 252 -5.95 14.92 12.68
C ARG A 252 -6.35 15.97 13.71
N PHE A 253 -7.60 16.43 13.68
CA PHE A 253 -8.09 17.52 14.52
C PHE A 253 -9.20 17.10 15.51
N GLY A 254 -9.57 15.82 15.57
CA GLY A 254 -10.59 15.30 16.51
C GLY A 254 -12.05 15.52 16.09
N GLY A 255 -12.26 16.14 14.93
CA GLY A 255 -13.56 16.32 14.29
C GLY A 255 -13.54 17.50 13.31
N TRP A 256 -14.65 17.72 12.59
CA TRP A 256 -14.71 18.79 11.59
C TRP A 256 -14.80 20.17 12.24
N ASN A 257 -15.67 20.32 13.25
CA ASN A 257 -15.83 21.61 13.93
C ASN A 257 -14.57 21.95 14.74
N GLU A 258 -13.96 20.95 15.38
CA GLU A 258 -12.68 21.11 16.09
C GLU A 258 -11.56 21.55 15.13
N ALA A 259 -11.55 21.01 13.90
CA ALA A 259 -10.63 21.48 12.86
C ALA A 259 -10.87 22.94 12.50
N LEU A 260 -12.12 23.33 12.24
CA LEU A 260 -12.47 24.70 11.90
C LEU A 260 -12.12 25.68 13.02
N ASP A 261 -12.46 25.35 14.27
CA ASP A 261 -12.14 26.17 15.44
C ASP A 261 -10.62 26.37 15.59
N GLU A 262 -9.82 25.31 15.43
CA GLU A 262 -8.35 25.41 15.48
C GLU A 262 -7.77 26.26 14.33
N MET A 263 -8.48 26.33 13.20
CA MET A 263 -8.10 27.11 12.02
C MET A 263 -8.64 28.56 12.03
N GLY A 264 -9.34 28.96 13.09
CA GLY A 264 -10.01 30.27 13.20
C GLY A 264 -11.17 30.44 12.22
N ILE A 265 -11.76 29.35 11.76
CA ILE A 265 -12.93 29.32 10.88
C ILE A 265 -14.18 29.12 11.75
N GLY A 266 -15.22 29.91 11.51
CA GLY A 266 -16.48 29.78 12.23
C GLY A 266 -17.10 28.40 12.03
N THR A 267 -17.80 27.90 13.06
CA THR A 267 -18.47 26.60 13.01
C THR A 267 -19.98 26.77 12.85
N THR A 268 -20.59 25.99 11.95
CA THR A 268 -22.06 25.97 11.85
C THR A 268 -22.63 25.01 12.90
N THR A 269 -23.59 25.47 13.69
CA THR A 269 -24.36 24.65 14.65
C THR A 269 -25.41 23.73 13.99
N GLN A 270 -25.50 23.70 12.66
CA GLN A 270 -26.44 22.84 11.91
C GLN A 270 -26.04 21.35 11.87
N GLY A 271 -25.00 20.94 12.61
CA GLY A 271 -24.70 19.54 12.85
C GLY A 271 -25.57 18.96 13.97
N ARG A 272 -25.85 17.64 13.92
CA ARG A 272 -26.44 16.95 15.08
C ARG A 272 -25.55 17.21 16.31
N PRO A 273 -26.12 17.59 17.47
CA PRO A 273 -25.34 17.77 18.68
C PRO A 273 -24.53 16.50 18.96
N LYS A 274 -23.23 16.69 19.24
CA LYS A 274 -22.32 15.64 19.72
C LYS A 274 -22.89 15.11 21.03
N GLY A 275 -23.72 14.07 20.99
CA GLY A 275 -24.35 13.53 22.20
C GLY A 275 -25.68 12.78 22.05
N LEU A 276 -26.46 12.94 20.97
CA LEU A 276 -27.57 12.00 20.72
C LEU A 276 -27.05 10.78 19.96
N LEU A 277 -26.27 9.95 20.65
CA LEU A 277 -26.14 8.55 20.26
C LEU A 277 -27.55 7.95 20.34
N LYS A 278 -28.20 7.76 19.19
CA LYS A 278 -29.50 7.08 19.10
C LYS A 278 -29.45 5.69 19.75
N PHE A 279 -28.25 5.12 19.85
CA PHE A 279 -27.96 3.81 20.38
C PHE A 279 -26.67 3.86 21.22
N THR A 280 -26.76 3.35 22.44
CA THR A 280 -25.65 3.07 23.36
C THR A 280 -24.89 1.82 22.93
N ARG A 281 -23.69 1.57 23.50
CA ARG A 281 -22.92 0.33 23.24
C ARG A 281 -23.72 -0.94 23.57
N ASP A 282 -24.56 -0.86 24.59
CA ASP A 282 -25.44 -1.97 24.99
C ASP A 282 -26.51 -2.22 23.94
N ASP A 283 -27.10 -1.16 23.35
CA ASP A 283 -28.04 -1.30 22.23
C ASP A 283 -27.42 -1.99 21.01
N TYR A 284 -26.12 -1.79 20.76
CA TYR A 284 -25.40 -2.53 19.71
C TYR A 284 -25.20 -4.00 20.09
N THR A 285 -24.83 -4.29 21.34
CA THR A 285 -24.66 -5.66 21.83
C THR A 285 -25.99 -6.42 21.76
N ASP A 286 -27.08 -5.80 22.22
CA ASP A 286 -28.42 -6.38 22.24
C ASP A 286 -28.95 -6.60 20.83
N ALA A 287 -28.72 -5.68 19.89
CA ALA A 287 -29.13 -5.88 18.50
C ALA A 287 -28.40 -7.06 17.83
N VAL A 288 -27.11 -7.23 18.11
CA VAL A 288 -26.32 -8.35 17.58
C VAL A 288 -26.72 -9.66 18.26
N ARG A 289 -27.00 -9.65 19.57
CA ARG A 289 -27.49 -10.81 20.32
C ARG A 289 -28.86 -11.26 19.84
N ASP A 290 -29.80 -10.34 19.67
CA ASP A 290 -31.16 -10.63 19.19
C ASP A 290 -31.13 -11.24 17.79
N TYR A 291 -30.30 -10.70 16.90
CA TYR A 291 -30.13 -11.28 15.57
C TYR A 291 -29.43 -12.63 15.60
N TYR A 292 -28.40 -12.80 16.45
CA TYR A 292 -27.71 -14.08 16.58
C TYR A 292 -28.67 -15.18 17.07
N ALA A 293 -29.54 -14.87 18.03
CA ALA A 293 -30.60 -15.75 18.49
C ALA A 293 -31.62 -16.06 17.37
N PHE A 294 -32.06 -15.04 16.62
CA PHE A 294 -32.96 -15.21 15.47
C PHE A 294 -32.35 -16.12 14.38
N ALA A 295 -31.08 -15.90 14.03
CA ALA A 295 -30.38 -16.72 13.04
C ALA A 295 -30.21 -18.17 13.50
N THR A 296 -29.93 -18.38 14.79
CA THR A 296 -29.80 -19.71 15.41
C THR A 296 -31.13 -20.46 15.39
N ASP A 297 -32.23 -19.80 15.78
CA ASP A 297 -33.59 -20.37 15.74
C ASP A 297 -34.02 -20.74 14.31
N ALA A 298 -33.69 -19.88 13.34
CA ALA A 298 -33.92 -20.12 11.92
C ALA A 298 -32.95 -21.14 11.29
N GLN A 299 -31.98 -21.69 12.05
CA GLN A 299 -30.92 -22.58 11.55
C GLN A 299 -30.13 -22.00 10.37
N THR A 300 -29.88 -20.70 10.40
CA THR A 300 -29.12 -19.97 9.38
C THR A 300 -27.85 -19.35 9.95
N ASN A 301 -26.89 -19.05 9.06
CA ASN A 301 -25.67 -18.36 9.47
C ASN A 301 -25.95 -16.88 9.74
N ALA A 302 -25.47 -16.35 10.88
CA ALA A 302 -25.56 -14.94 11.26
C ALA A 302 -24.63 -14.07 10.39
N THR A 303 -24.99 -13.87 9.12
CA THR A 303 -24.23 -13.07 8.16
C THR A 303 -24.59 -11.59 8.23
N TYR A 304 -23.66 -10.74 7.79
CA TYR A 304 -23.83 -9.29 7.74
C TYR A 304 -25.02 -8.86 6.85
N ALA A 305 -25.13 -9.45 5.65
CA ALA A 305 -26.19 -9.10 4.69
C ALA A 305 -27.58 -9.42 5.27
N ALA A 306 -27.73 -10.60 5.87
CA ALA A 306 -28.98 -10.99 6.49
C ALA A 306 -29.31 -10.17 7.76
N TYR A 307 -28.30 -9.66 8.49
CA TYR A 307 -28.53 -8.69 9.57
C TYR A 307 -29.10 -7.37 9.04
N GLU A 308 -28.56 -6.83 7.95
CA GLU A 308 -29.08 -5.60 7.36
C GLU A 308 -30.53 -5.77 6.88
N ASP A 309 -30.85 -6.91 6.29
CA ASP A 309 -32.22 -7.19 5.84
C ASP A 309 -33.18 -7.41 7.02
N TRP A 310 -32.73 -8.08 8.09
CA TRP A 310 -33.48 -8.22 9.33
C TRP A 310 -33.76 -6.86 9.99
N VAL A 311 -32.75 -5.97 10.07
CA VAL A 311 -32.92 -4.61 10.60
C VAL A 311 -33.91 -3.79 9.76
N LYS A 312 -33.88 -3.91 8.41
CA LYS A 312 -34.86 -3.22 7.55
C LYS A 312 -36.29 -3.66 7.84
N GLN A 313 -36.50 -4.95 8.10
CA GLN A 313 -37.82 -5.50 8.47
C GLN A 313 -38.26 -4.99 9.85
N ASP A 314 -37.36 -4.99 10.84
CA ASP A 314 -37.64 -4.50 12.20
C ASP A 314 -37.97 -2.99 12.21
N VAL A 315 -37.27 -2.20 11.40
CA VAL A 315 -37.54 -0.75 11.20
C VAL A 315 -38.89 -0.53 10.53
N ALA A 316 -39.27 -1.36 9.56
CA ALA A 316 -40.60 -1.31 8.93
C ALA A 316 -41.73 -1.64 9.93
N MET A 317 -41.43 -2.40 10.99
CA MET A 317 -42.33 -2.69 12.10
C MET A 317 -42.27 -1.64 13.24
N GLY A 318 -41.58 -0.51 13.02
CA GLY A 318 -41.48 0.58 13.99
C GLY A 318 -40.45 0.37 15.10
N ARG A 319 -39.63 -0.69 15.04
CA ARG A 319 -38.55 -0.94 16.00
C ARG A 319 -37.28 -0.24 15.55
N SER A 320 -36.58 0.38 16.49
CA SER A 320 -35.33 1.09 16.19
C SER A 320 -34.13 0.19 16.49
N ARG A 321 -33.34 -0.16 15.47
CA ARG A 321 -32.12 -0.97 15.60
C ARG A 321 -30.91 -0.26 14.97
N PRO A 322 -29.68 -0.47 15.47
CA PRO A 322 -28.48 0.04 14.82
C PRO A 322 -28.21 -0.62 13.47
N SER A 323 -27.74 0.15 12.48
CA SER A 323 -27.39 -0.40 11.16
C SER A 323 -26.13 -1.28 11.23
N GLY A 324 -25.99 -2.23 10.29
CA GLY A 324 -24.83 -3.12 10.22
C GLY A 324 -23.50 -2.35 10.07
N ALA A 325 -23.50 -1.27 9.29
CA ALA A 325 -22.34 -0.38 9.18
C ALA A 325 -21.97 0.26 10.53
N SER A 326 -22.96 0.66 11.33
CA SER A 326 -22.72 1.25 12.66
C SER A 326 -22.21 0.21 13.66
N VAL A 327 -22.71 -1.02 13.60
CA VAL A 327 -22.18 -2.15 14.39
C VAL A 327 -20.71 -2.38 14.07
N ARG A 328 -20.31 -2.42 12.79
CA ARG A 328 -18.89 -2.58 12.41
C ARG A 328 -18.01 -1.45 12.92
N ASN A 329 -18.50 -0.21 12.92
CA ASN A 329 -17.74 0.91 13.48
C ASN A 329 -17.47 0.77 14.98
N VAL A 330 -18.33 0.07 15.73
CA VAL A 330 -18.17 -0.16 17.18
C VAL A 330 -17.27 -1.37 17.48
N TYR A 331 -17.38 -2.46 16.71
CA TYR A 331 -16.67 -3.72 16.98
C TYR A 331 -15.49 -4.01 16.04
N GLY A 332 -15.24 -3.15 15.05
CA GLY A 332 -14.22 -3.35 14.01
C GLY A 332 -14.73 -4.18 12.83
N THR A 333 -15.13 -5.43 13.07
CA THR A 333 -15.69 -6.31 12.04
C THR A 333 -17.01 -6.94 12.47
N TRP A 334 -17.77 -7.45 11.49
CA TRP A 334 -19.01 -8.19 11.76
C TRP A 334 -18.73 -9.49 12.53
N ALA A 335 -17.64 -10.18 12.20
CA ALA A 335 -17.24 -11.40 12.90
C ALA A 335 -16.91 -11.14 14.37
N ASP A 336 -16.27 -10.00 14.69
CA ASP A 336 -15.96 -9.61 16.07
C ASP A 336 -17.23 -9.26 16.86
N ALA A 337 -18.20 -8.60 16.20
CA ALA A 337 -19.51 -8.33 16.80
C ALA A 337 -20.25 -9.64 17.15
N VAL A 338 -20.35 -10.58 16.20
CA VAL A 338 -21.00 -11.87 16.43
C VAL A 338 -20.27 -12.68 17.52
N ARG A 339 -18.94 -12.68 17.53
CA ARG A 339 -18.14 -13.35 18.56
C ARG A 339 -18.41 -12.78 19.96
N SER A 340 -18.73 -11.50 20.07
CA SER A 340 -19.01 -10.86 21.36
C SER A 340 -20.33 -11.27 22.03
N VAL A 341 -21.20 -12.01 21.31
CA VAL A 341 -22.51 -12.46 21.82
C VAL A 341 -22.69 -13.98 21.72
N GLN A 342 -21.64 -14.70 21.34
CA GLN A 342 -21.63 -16.14 21.07
C GLN A 342 -21.38 -17.01 22.31
N ASP A 343 -21.36 -16.42 23.50
CA ASP A 343 -21.15 -17.13 24.78
C ASP A 343 -22.35 -17.99 25.20
#